data_AF-A0A0V1N3V4-F1
#
_entry.id   AF-A0A0V1N3V4-F1
#
_cell.length_a   1.000
_cell.length_b   1.000
_cell.length_c   1.000
_cell.angle_alpha   90.00
_cell.angle_beta   90.00
_cell.angle_gamma   90.00
#
_symmetry.space_group_name_H-M   'P 1'
#
loop_
_entity.id
_entity.type
_entity.pdbx_description
1 polymer ?
#
loop_
_entity_poly.entity_id
_entity_poly.type
_entity_poly.pdbx_seq_one_letter_code
_entity_poly.pdbx_strand_id
1 'polypeptide(L)'
;MIDRLLLIHDPQIALLLLLTILGLTFNWGVLLGWAATSGSVYWLGAMTLYFSGISWTLVYDTIYAHQDKADDSIIGLKSTALKFGDNTKPYLSLFGSSMITSLAITGLMTDQTWPYYVGLLLTSCHIGWQIGTLDINNPADCWKKFSTNRYLGLILFTSIVASNLLK
;
A
#
# COMPACT_ATOMS: atom_id res chain seq x y z
N MET A 1 16.29 -23.78 -4.04
CA MET A 1 16.96 -24.05 -5.35
C MET A 1 16.14 -23.51 -6.54
N ILE A 2 14.84 -23.26 -6.38
CA ILE A 2 13.98 -22.64 -7.41
C ILE A 2 14.13 -21.11 -7.43
N ASP A 3 14.53 -20.47 -6.32
CA ASP A 3 14.59 -19.01 -6.20
C ASP A 3 15.74 -18.35 -6.99
N ARG A 4 16.84 -19.07 -7.26
CA ARG A 4 17.99 -18.49 -7.99
C ARG A 4 17.77 -18.42 -9.51
N LEU A 5 16.85 -19.18 -10.08
CA LEU A 5 16.67 -19.24 -11.55
C LEU A 5 15.72 -18.16 -12.09
N LEU A 6 14.71 -17.75 -11.32
CA LEU A 6 13.79 -16.67 -11.71
C LEU A 6 14.42 -15.26 -11.59
N LEU A 7 15.33 -15.07 -10.63
CA LEU A 7 16.00 -13.78 -10.40
C LEU A 7 17.04 -13.43 -11.47
N ILE A 8 17.54 -14.41 -12.22
CA ILE A 8 18.65 -14.23 -13.18
C ILE A 8 18.15 -13.87 -14.59
N HIS A 9 16.94 -14.29 -14.99
CA HIS A 9 16.48 -14.16 -16.38
C HIS A 9 15.76 -12.85 -16.69
N ASP A 10 15.10 -12.23 -15.70
CA ASP A 10 14.55 -10.89 -15.84
C ASP A 10 14.59 -10.14 -14.49
N PRO A 11 15.63 -9.32 -14.25
CA PRO A 11 15.77 -8.59 -13.00
C PRO A 11 14.63 -7.56 -12.76
N GLN A 12 13.80 -7.27 -13.77
CA GLN A 12 12.62 -6.41 -13.64
C GLN A 12 11.38 -7.15 -13.11
N ILE A 13 11.28 -8.47 -13.37
CA ILE A 13 10.25 -9.36 -12.81
C ILE A 13 10.57 -9.65 -11.34
N ALA A 14 11.85 -9.86 -11.03
CA ALA A 14 12.36 -10.05 -9.66
C ALA A 14 11.95 -8.92 -8.70
N LEU A 15 12.14 -7.67 -9.12
CA LEU A 15 11.78 -6.50 -8.33
C LEU A 15 10.27 -6.43 -8.04
N LEU A 16 9.43 -6.68 -9.06
CA LEU A 16 7.98 -6.66 -8.90
C LEU A 16 7.52 -7.79 -7.97
N LEU A 17 8.14 -8.97 -8.07
CA LEU A 17 7.91 -10.10 -7.18
C LEU A 17 8.26 -9.77 -5.73
N LEU A 18 9.41 -9.13 -5.47
CA LEU A 18 9.84 -8.80 -4.11
C LEU A 18 8.89 -7.84 -3.40
N LEU A 19 8.41 -6.79 -4.07
CA LEU A 19 7.42 -5.87 -3.50
C LEU A 19 6.07 -6.56 -3.26
N THR A 20 5.70 -7.46 -4.16
CA THR A 20 4.47 -8.24 -4.02
C THR A 20 4.60 -9.20 -2.84
N ILE A 21 5.73 -9.87 -2.67
CA ILE A 21 6.01 -10.74 -1.52
C ILE A 21 6.01 -9.93 -0.22
N LEU A 22 6.63 -8.75 -0.20
CA LEU A 22 6.61 -7.83 0.95
C LEU A 22 5.17 -7.42 1.32
N GLY A 23 4.40 -6.95 0.34
CA GLY A 23 2.99 -6.59 0.53
C GLY A 23 2.16 -7.76 1.04
N LEU A 24 2.32 -8.95 0.46
CA LEU A 24 1.60 -10.16 0.88
C LEU A 24 1.95 -10.53 2.33
N THR A 25 3.24 -10.58 2.65
CA THR A 25 3.72 -11.00 3.99
C THR A 25 3.31 -10.02 5.09
N PHE A 26 3.46 -8.71 4.87
CA PHE A 26 3.08 -7.70 5.86
C PHE A 26 1.57 -7.65 6.11
N ASN A 27 0.76 -7.85 5.07
CA ASN A 27 -0.70 -7.74 5.19
C ASN A 27 -1.39 -9.05 5.60
N TRP A 28 -0.65 -10.16 5.74
CA TRP A 28 -1.22 -11.47 6.10
C TRP A 28 -2.03 -11.44 7.40
N GLY A 29 -1.71 -10.50 8.30
CA GLY A 29 -2.47 -10.23 9.52
C GLY A 29 -3.96 -9.96 9.30
N VAL A 30 -4.38 -9.48 8.12
CA VAL A 30 -5.80 -9.30 7.77
C VAL A 30 -6.54 -10.63 7.79
N LEU A 31 -5.97 -11.67 7.16
CA LEU A 31 -6.61 -13.00 7.09
C LEU A 31 -6.64 -13.68 8.45
N LEU A 32 -5.53 -13.57 9.20
CA LEU A 32 -5.44 -14.11 10.55
C LEU A 32 -6.43 -13.41 11.50
N GLY A 33 -6.49 -12.08 11.47
CA GLY A 33 -7.40 -11.30 12.28
C GLY A 33 -8.86 -11.60 11.99
N TRP A 34 -9.21 -11.76 10.71
CA TRP A 34 -10.56 -12.15 10.30
C TRP A 34 -10.93 -13.53 10.82
N ALA A 35 -10.08 -14.54 10.58
CA ALA A 35 -10.31 -15.91 11.02
C ALA A 35 -10.43 -15.99 12.55
N ALA A 36 -9.56 -15.27 13.28
CA ALA A 36 -9.51 -15.28 14.73
C ALA A 36 -10.76 -14.66 15.38
N THR A 37 -11.35 -13.64 14.75
CA THR A 37 -12.52 -12.93 15.29
C THR A 37 -13.85 -13.53 14.85
N SER A 38 -13.95 -14.02 13.62
CA SER A 38 -15.21 -14.52 13.04
C SER A 38 -15.35 -16.04 13.06
N GLY A 39 -14.32 -16.78 13.48
CA GLY A 39 -14.28 -18.25 13.45
C GLY A 39 -14.27 -18.87 12.04
N SER A 40 -14.34 -18.03 11.00
CA SER A 40 -14.30 -18.38 9.58
C SER A 40 -13.80 -17.18 8.79
N VAL A 41 -13.42 -17.37 7.52
CA VAL A 41 -12.98 -16.29 6.64
C VAL A 41 -14.07 -16.01 5.61
N TYR A 42 -14.64 -14.81 5.66
CA TYR A 42 -15.44 -14.31 4.55
C TYR A 42 -14.50 -13.86 3.43
N TRP A 43 -14.19 -14.80 2.53
CA TRP A 43 -13.10 -14.66 1.56
C TRP A 43 -13.15 -13.38 0.73
N LEU A 44 -14.32 -13.00 0.24
CA LEU A 44 -14.42 -11.84 -0.64
C LEU A 44 -14.17 -10.52 0.11
N GLY A 45 -14.69 -10.36 1.33
CA GLY A 45 -14.40 -9.20 2.18
C GLY A 45 -12.95 -9.16 2.68
N ALA A 46 -12.43 -10.32 3.12
CA ALA A 46 -11.06 -10.43 3.61
C ALA A 46 -10.03 -10.17 2.51
N MET A 47 -10.26 -10.68 1.30
CA MET A 47 -9.34 -10.49 0.16
C MET A 47 -9.35 -9.06 -0.39
N THR A 48 -10.50 -8.39 -0.40
CA THR A 48 -10.57 -6.98 -0.80
C THR A 48 -9.81 -6.09 0.19
N LEU A 49 -9.95 -6.34 1.50
CA LEU A 49 -9.19 -5.62 2.52
C LEU A 49 -7.68 -5.90 2.43
N TYR A 50 -7.33 -7.17 2.22
CA TYR A 50 -5.94 -7.61 2.05
C TYR A 50 -5.30 -6.96 0.82
N PHE A 51 -6.01 -6.92 -0.31
CA PHE A 51 -5.54 -6.27 -1.53
C PHE A 51 -5.37 -4.75 -1.37
N SER A 52 -6.25 -4.10 -0.60
CA SER A 52 -6.04 -2.70 -0.21
C SER A 52 -4.71 -2.52 0.53
N GLY A 53 -4.44 -3.37 1.52
CA GLY A 53 -3.20 -3.32 2.29
C GLY A 53 -1.95 -3.49 1.43
N ILE A 54 -1.98 -4.44 0.49
CA ILE A 54 -0.88 -4.64 -0.48
C ILE A 54 -0.70 -3.40 -1.36
N SER A 55 -1.81 -2.85 -1.87
CA SER A 55 -1.77 -1.65 -2.72
C SER A 55 -1.19 -0.46 -1.95
N TRP A 56 -1.53 -0.31 -0.67
CA TRP A 56 -0.96 0.71 0.20
C TRP A 56 0.54 0.50 0.41
N THR A 57 0.98 -0.74 0.65
CA THR A 57 2.41 -1.09 0.71
C THR A 57 3.14 -0.66 -0.54
N LEU A 58 2.61 -0.97 -1.73
CA LEU A 58 3.23 -0.55 -2.98
C LEU A 58 3.35 0.98 -3.10
N VAL A 59 2.40 1.76 -2.57
CA VAL A 59 2.48 3.22 -2.56
C VAL A 59 3.63 3.70 -1.68
N TYR A 60 3.63 3.37 -0.39
CA TYR A 60 4.62 3.94 0.54
C TYR A 60 6.03 3.41 0.27
N ASP A 61 6.16 2.15 -0.14
CA ASP A 61 7.46 1.50 -0.36
C ASP A 61 8.11 2.02 -1.64
N THR A 62 7.31 2.35 -2.66
CA THR A 62 7.81 3.02 -3.87
C THR A 62 8.26 4.45 -3.57
N ILE A 63 7.55 5.18 -2.71
CA ILE A 63 8.00 6.52 -2.26
C ILE A 63 9.32 6.39 -1.49
N TYR A 64 9.41 5.40 -0.59
CA TYR A 64 10.63 5.14 0.18
C TYR A 64 11.82 4.77 -0.72
N ALA A 65 11.60 3.96 -1.76
CA ALA A 65 12.66 3.59 -2.71
C ALA A 65 13.29 4.80 -3.44
N HIS A 66 12.57 5.93 -3.58
CA HIS A 66 13.16 7.15 -4.15
C HIS A 66 14.15 7.85 -3.20
N GLN A 67 14.10 7.54 -1.90
CA GLN A 67 15.09 8.00 -0.93
C GLN A 67 16.46 7.36 -1.19
N ASP A 68 16.48 6.07 -1.50
CA ASP A 68 17.70 5.28 -1.67
C ASP A 68 18.14 5.17 -3.15
N LYS A 69 17.43 5.84 -4.07
CA LYS A 69 17.63 5.76 -5.54
C LYS A 69 19.07 5.97 -6.00
N ALA A 70 19.80 6.90 -5.39
CA ALA A 70 21.19 7.19 -5.74
C ALA A 70 22.11 6.05 -5.34
N ASP A 71 21.97 5.54 -4.12
CA ASP A 71 22.77 4.44 -3.58
C ASP A 71 22.47 3.14 -4.32
N ASP A 72 21.19 2.86 -4.60
CA ASP A 72 20.74 1.74 -5.42
C ASP A 72 21.42 1.74 -6.80
N SER A 73 21.51 2.91 -7.43
CA SER A 73 22.15 3.08 -8.73
C SER A 73 23.65 2.79 -8.68
N ILE A 74 24.33 3.16 -7.60
CA ILE A 74 25.77 2.95 -7.43
C ILE A 74 26.09 1.47 -7.31
N ILE A 75 25.31 0.73 -6.50
CA ILE A 75 25.53 -0.70 -6.28
C ILE A 75 24.88 -1.59 -7.36
N GLY A 76 24.19 -0.99 -8.32
CA GLY A 76 23.47 -1.69 -9.40
C GLY A 76 22.22 -2.44 -8.93
N LEU A 77 21.71 -2.12 -7.74
CA LEU A 77 20.45 -2.67 -7.22
C LEU A 77 19.29 -2.16 -8.07
N LYS A 78 18.37 -3.05 -8.45
CA LYS A 78 17.16 -2.67 -9.17
C LYS A 78 16.09 -2.34 -8.14
N SER A 79 15.61 -1.11 -8.12
CA SER A 79 14.50 -0.66 -7.26
C SER A 79 13.35 -0.05 -8.05
N THR A 80 12.18 0.11 -7.42
CA THR A 80 11.00 0.71 -8.05
C THR A 80 11.25 2.13 -8.49
N ALA A 81 12.05 2.87 -7.73
CA ALA A 81 12.47 4.22 -8.08
C ALA A 81 13.23 4.27 -9.41
N LEU A 82 14.13 3.32 -9.64
CA LEU A 82 14.86 3.19 -10.91
C LEU A 82 13.98 2.66 -12.03
N LYS A 83 13.07 1.72 -11.74
CA LYS A 83 12.17 1.12 -12.74
C LYS A 83 11.11 2.10 -13.25
N PHE A 84 10.42 2.78 -12.33
CA PHE A 84 9.36 3.71 -12.68
C PHE A 84 9.92 5.07 -13.11
N GLY A 85 11.06 5.49 -12.55
CA GLY A 85 11.70 6.75 -12.90
C GLY A 85 10.72 7.92 -12.83
N ASP A 86 10.66 8.70 -13.90
CA ASP A 86 9.76 9.87 -13.99
C ASP A 86 8.27 9.48 -14.08
N ASN A 87 7.95 8.24 -14.44
CA ASN A 87 6.58 7.72 -14.48
C ASN A 87 6.07 7.25 -13.10
N THR A 88 6.82 7.50 -12.02
CA THR A 88 6.44 7.06 -10.66
C THR A 88 5.04 7.54 -10.25
N LYS A 89 4.71 8.83 -10.46
CA LYS A 89 3.42 9.38 -10.02
C LYS A 89 2.22 8.65 -10.64
N PRO A 90 2.17 8.37 -11.97
CA PRO A 90 1.16 7.51 -12.55
C PRO A 90 0.99 6.13 -11.88
N TYR A 91 2.09 5.42 -11.59
CA TYR A 91 2.02 4.13 -10.90
C TYR A 91 1.52 4.25 -9.46
N LEU A 92 1.98 5.27 -8.72
CA LEU A 92 1.46 5.56 -7.39
C LEU A 92 -0.04 5.86 -7.42
N SER A 93 -0.52 6.62 -8.42
CA SER A 93 -1.94 6.91 -8.60
C SER A 93 -2.75 5.65 -8.89
N LEU A 94 -2.21 4.71 -9.67
CA LEU A 94 -2.84 3.42 -9.92
C LEU A 94 -2.98 2.64 -8.60
N PHE A 95 -1.89 2.45 -7.86
CA PHE A 95 -1.92 1.72 -6.58
C PHE A 95 -2.79 2.41 -5.54
N GLY A 96 -2.73 3.73 -5.44
CA GLY A 96 -3.59 4.52 -4.56
C GLY A 96 -5.07 4.39 -4.91
N SER A 97 -5.42 4.42 -6.20
CA SER A 97 -6.81 4.23 -6.64
C SER A 97 -7.30 2.82 -6.38
N SER A 98 -6.46 1.80 -6.62
CA SER A 98 -6.73 0.41 -6.27
C SER A 98 -6.98 0.23 -4.77
N MET A 99 -6.13 0.82 -3.92
CA MET A 99 -6.29 0.83 -2.47
C MET A 99 -7.65 1.41 -2.05
N ILE A 100 -7.98 2.64 -2.48
CA ILE A 100 -9.22 3.33 -2.10
C ILE A 100 -10.45 2.57 -2.59
N THR A 101 -10.41 2.04 -3.82
CA THR A 101 -11.51 1.24 -4.38
C THR A 101 -11.75 -0.03 -3.57
N SER A 102 -10.67 -0.74 -3.22
CA SER A 102 -10.78 -1.96 -2.44
C SER A 102 -11.27 -1.70 -1.01
N LEU A 103 -10.85 -0.61 -0.37
CA LEU A 103 -11.44 -0.17 0.91
C LEU A 103 -12.93 0.13 0.77
N ALA A 104 -13.33 0.88 -0.26
CA ALA A 104 -14.75 1.18 -0.50
C ALA A 104 -15.59 -0.10 -0.60
N ILE A 105 -15.10 -1.08 -1.37
CA ILE A 105 -15.74 -2.40 -1.50
C ILE A 105 -15.79 -3.10 -0.14
N THR A 106 -14.68 -3.20 0.60
CA THR A 106 -14.68 -3.81 1.94
C THR A 106 -15.67 -3.14 2.89
N GLY A 107 -15.78 -1.81 2.86
CA GLY A 107 -16.75 -1.07 3.67
C GLY A 107 -18.19 -1.46 3.37
N LEU A 108 -18.55 -1.55 2.08
CA LEU A 108 -19.86 -2.01 1.64
C LEU A 108 -20.13 -3.47 2.02
N MET A 109 -19.13 -4.34 1.87
CA MET A 109 -19.24 -5.76 2.18
C MET A 109 -19.32 -6.09 3.67
N THR A 110 -18.95 -5.14 4.52
CA THR A 110 -18.99 -5.29 5.98
C THR A 110 -20.00 -4.34 6.61
N ASP A 111 -20.91 -3.78 5.84
CA ASP A 111 -21.99 -2.88 6.29
C ASP A 111 -21.48 -1.74 7.19
N GLN A 112 -20.36 -1.11 6.83
CA GLN A 112 -19.80 -0.01 7.63
C GLN A 112 -20.75 1.20 7.68
N THR A 113 -20.70 1.96 8.78
CA THR A 113 -21.51 3.18 8.97
C THR A 113 -20.76 4.43 8.45
N TRP A 114 -21.43 5.58 8.47
CA TRP A 114 -20.91 6.84 7.88
C TRP A 114 -19.50 7.27 8.36
N PRO A 115 -19.03 7.04 9.61
CA PRO A 115 -17.69 7.46 10.02
C PRO A 115 -16.58 6.76 9.22
N TYR A 116 -16.81 5.51 8.79
CA TYR A 116 -15.87 4.79 7.93
C TYR A 116 -15.66 5.52 6.61
N TYR A 117 -16.74 5.95 5.97
CA TYR A 117 -16.69 6.64 4.68
C TYR A 117 -16.10 8.04 4.77
N VAL A 118 -16.28 8.72 5.92
CA VAL A 118 -15.54 9.97 6.21
C VAL A 118 -14.04 9.68 6.31
N GLY A 119 -13.63 8.64 7.02
CA GLY A 119 -12.23 8.21 7.08
C GLY A 119 -11.67 7.79 5.72
N LEU A 120 -12.48 7.15 4.87
CA LEU A 120 -12.11 6.80 3.51
C LEU A 120 -11.86 8.04 2.64
N LEU A 121 -12.73 9.06 2.76
CA LEU A 121 -12.54 10.35 2.08
C LEU A 121 -11.24 11.02 2.53
N LEU A 122 -11.01 11.10 3.85
CA LEU A 122 -9.77 11.67 4.40
C LEU A 122 -8.52 10.91 3.93
N THR A 123 -8.61 9.58 3.87
CA THR A 123 -7.53 8.72 3.35
C THR A 123 -7.26 8.98 1.87
N SER A 124 -8.33 9.12 1.06
CA SER A 124 -8.22 9.46 -0.35
C SER A 124 -7.57 10.84 -0.56
N CYS A 125 -7.99 11.85 0.20
CA CYS A 125 -7.37 13.18 0.18
C CYS A 125 -5.89 13.13 0.59
N HIS A 126 -5.54 12.36 1.62
CA HIS A 126 -4.17 12.22 2.10
C HIS A 126 -3.26 11.58 1.03
N ILE A 127 -3.71 10.48 0.40
CA ILE A 127 -2.99 9.84 -0.72
C ILE A 127 -2.86 10.79 -1.91
N GLY A 128 -3.95 11.47 -2.29
CA GLY A 128 -3.93 12.45 -3.38
C GLY A 128 -2.92 13.59 -3.12
N TRP A 129 -2.88 14.10 -1.89
CA TRP A 129 -1.89 15.09 -1.47
C TRP A 129 -0.47 14.54 -1.51
N GLN A 130 -0.23 13.33 -0.98
CA GLN A 130 1.09 12.69 -1.01
C GLN A 130 1.60 12.59 -2.44
N ILE A 131 0.82 11.98 -3.35
CA ILE A 131 1.23 11.74 -4.74
C ILE A 131 1.36 13.05 -5.52
N GLY A 132 0.41 13.97 -5.36
CA GLY A 132 0.40 15.24 -6.10
C GLY A 132 1.62 16.10 -5.79
N THR A 133 1.97 16.21 -4.50
CA THR A 133 3.04 17.10 -4.02
C THR A 133 4.40 16.42 -3.85
N LEU A 134 4.50 15.10 -4.08
CA LEU A 134 5.77 14.36 -4.01
C LEU A 134 6.80 14.91 -4.99
N ASP A 135 8.00 15.16 -4.51
CA ASP A 135 9.20 15.36 -5.32
C ASP A 135 10.09 14.12 -5.26
N ILE A 136 10.05 13.31 -6.32
CA ILE A 136 10.79 12.04 -6.42
C ILE A 136 12.31 12.22 -6.50
N ASN A 137 12.79 13.44 -6.75
CA ASN A 137 14.22 13.74 -6.83
C ASN A 137 14.76 14.37 -5.54
N ASN A 138 13.91 14.53 -4.51
CA ASN A 138 14.27 15.07 -3.21
C ASN A 138 14.10 13.99 -2.13
N PRO A 139 15.19 13.31 -1.71
CA PRO A 139 15.14 12.27 -0.69
C PRO A 139 14.51 12.72 0.64
N ALA A 140 14.68 14.00 1.02
CA ALA A 140 14.08 14.53 2.23
C ALA A 140 12.56 14.69 2.12
N ASP A 141 12.05 15.05 0.94
CA ASP A 141 10.60 15.06 0.68
C ASP A 141 10.06 13.62 0.65
N CYS A 142 10.74 12.68 -0.02
CA CYS A 142 10.38 11.26 -0.03
C CYS A 142 10.24 10.69 1.39
N TRP A 143 11.23 10.93 2.27
CA TRP A 143 11.15 10.53 3.68
C TRP A 143 9.98 11.20 4.40
N LYS A 144 9.78 12.50 4.20
CA LYS A 144 8.66 13.23 4.80
C LYS A 144 7.33 12.62 4.39
N LYS A 145 7.12 12.35 3.09
CA LYS A 145 5.90 11.69 2.58
C LYS A 145 5.73 10.29 3.15
N PHE A 146 6.78 9.47 3.11
CA PHE A 146 6.78 8.13 3.70
C PHE A 146 6.34 8.16 5.18
N SER A 147 6.94 9.03 5.98
CA SER A 147 6.65 9.14 7.43
C SER A 147 5.20 9.51 7.73
N THR A 148 4.51 10.21 6.82
CA THR A 148 3.09 10.57 7.02
C THR A 148 2.12 9.39 6.91
N ASN A 149 2.55 8.22 6.42
CA ASN A 149 1.71 7.02 6.35
C ASN A 149 1.24 6.53 7.72
N ARG A 150 1.95 6.86 8.80
CA ARG A 150 1.47 6.58 10.17
C ARG A 150 0.12 7.27 10.47
N TYR A 151 -0.08 8.47 9.92
CA TYR A 151 -1.34 9.21 10.10
C TYR A 151 -2.45 8.61 9.26
N LEU A 152 -2.12 8.12 8.05
CA LEU A 152 -3.08 7.40 7.22
C LEU A 152 -3.59 6.14 7.95
N GLY A 153 -2.67 5.33 8.50
CA GLY A 153 -3.04 4.17 9.31
C GLY A 153 -3.92 4.54 10.52
N LEU A 154 -3.62 5.66 11.19
CA LEU A 154 -4.43 6.16 12.30
C LEU A 154 -5.84 6.62 11.85
N ILE A 155 -5.95 7.30 10.71
CA ILE A 155 -7.24 7.72 10.13
C ILE A 155 -8.11 6.49 9.83
N LEU A 156 -7.56 5.47 9.16
CA LEU A 156 -8.30 4.24 8.87
C LEU A 156 -8.68 3.48 10.14
N PHE A 157 -7.75 3.34 11.10
CA PHE A 157 -8.03 2.65 12.34
C PHE A 157 -9.16 3.33 13.13
N THR A 158 -9.06 4.65 13.32
CA THR A 158 -10.06 5.42 14.08
C THR A 158 -11.42 5.44 13.38
N SER A 159 -11.46 5.51 12.05
CA SER A 159 -12.72 5.47 11.31
C SER A 159 -13.41 4.10 11.38
N ILE A 160 -12.64 3.00 11.34
CA ILE A 160 -13.16 1.64 11.54
C ILE A 160 -13.70 1.48 12.95
N VAL A 161 -12.95 1.89 13.98
CA VAL A 161 -13.40 1.81 15.37
C VAL A 161 -14.68 2.64 15.58
N ALA A 162 -14.69 3.89 15.14
CA ALA A 162 -15.86 4.76 15.25
C ALA A 162 -17.09 4.19 14.52
N SER A 163 -16.88 3.61 13.34
CA SER A 163 -17.95 2.98 12.58
C SER A 163 -18.57 1.78 13.30
N ASN A 164 -17.74 0.92 13.91
CA ASN A 164 -18.22 -0.25 14.67
C ASN A 164 -18.89 0.13 16.00
N LEU A 165 -18.55 1.27 16.60
CA LEU A 165 -19.25 1.77 17.79
C LEU A 165 -20.67 2.28 17.51
N LEU A 166 -20.99 2.55 16.23
CA LEU A 166 -22.32 2.98 15.79
C LEU A 166 -23.15 1.83 15.19
N LYS A 167 -22.59 0.61 15.13
CA LYS A 167 -23.31 -0.59 14.74
C LYS A 167 -24.02 -1.20 15.95
#